data_AF-A0A2K1PDG9-F1
#
_entry.id   AF-A0A2K1PDG9-F1
#
_cell.length_a   1.000
_cell.length_b   1.000
_cell.length_c   1.000
_cell.angle_alpha   90.00
_cell.angle_beta   90.00
_cell.angle_gamma   90.00
#
_symmetry.space_group_name_H-M   'P 1'
#
loop_
_entity.id
_entity.type
_entity.pdbx_description
1 polymer ?
#
loop_
_entity_poly.entity_id
_entity_poly.type
_entity_poly.pdbx_seq_one_letter_code
_entity_poly.pdbx_strand_id
1 'polypeptide(L)'
;MGGEGGKGGAIKLITLDLEEIGVPSMDTLEEIAKREREEARLEGIREGERKGKLEERKELVIRILSKRFGNQLTEELKNDIRKAVEERINNIEDNLLEITIEELKDLVK
;
A
#
# COMPACT_ATOMS: atom_id res chain seq x y z
N MET A 1 -8.22 62.98 47.32
CA MET A 1 -7.64 61.63 47.11
C MET A 1 -8.56 60.63 47.78
N GLY A 2 -9.22 59.77 47.01
CA GLY A 2 -10.13 58.73 47.52
C GLY A 2 -10.36 57.75 46.37
N GLY A 3 -9.77 56.56 46.48
CA GLY A 3 -9.41 55.69 45.37
C GLY A 3 -10.59 54.98 44.70
N GLU A 4 -10.36 54.65 43.43
CA GLU A 4 -11.16 53.75 42.61
C GLU A 4 -11.18 52.35 43.26
N GLY A 5 -12.37 51.84 43.55
CA GLY A 5 -12.60 50.45 43.95
C GLY A 5 -13.45 49.77 42.89
N GLY A 6 -12.79 49.11 41.94
CA GLY A 6 -13.40 48.47 40.77
C GLY A 6 -14.51 47.48 41.14
N LYS A 7 -15.63 47.57 40.41
CA LYS A 7 -16.66 46.53 40.40
C LYS A 7 -16.04 45.26 39.79
N GLY A 8 -15.59 44.34 40.64
CA GLY A 8 -15.21 42.99 40.24
C GLY A 8 -16.45 42.28 39.68
N GLY A 9 -16.66 42.36 38.38
CA GLY A 9 -17.67 41.58 37.68
C GLY A 9 -17.37 40.10 37.86
N ALA A 10 -18.33 39.35 38.40
CA ALA A 10 -18.21 37.90 38.51
C ALA A 10 -18.04 37.30 37.11
N ILE A 11 -16.87 36.74 36.82
CA ILE A 11 -16.66 35.94 35.61
C ILE A 11 -17.49 34.67 35.79
N LYS A 12 -18.57 34.54 35.01
CA LYS A 12 -19.40 33.34 35.00
C LYS A 12 -18.64 32.27 34.21
N LEU A 13 -18.11 31.27 34.89
CA LEU A 13 -17.49 30.10 34.26
C LEU A 13 -18.58 29.34 33.51
N ILE A 14 -18.52 29.31 32.18
CA ILE A 14 -19.41 28.49 31.35
C ILE A 14 -18.72 27.14 31.16
N THR A 15 -19.30 26.09 31.73
CA THR A 15 -18.97 24.70 31.40
C THR A 15 -19.81 24.32 30.18
N LEU A 16 -19.16 24.02 29.05
CA LEU A 16 -19.81 23.46 27.86
C LEU A 16 -19.64 21.93 27.91
N ASP A 17 -20.72 21.19 27.73
CA ASP A 17 -20.69 19.73 27.71
C ASP A 17 -20.05 19.24 26.40
N LEU A 18 -19.19 18.22 26.48
CA LEU A 18 -18.42 17.71 25.34
C LEU A 18 -19.32 17.15 24.22
N GLU A 19 -20.50 16.62 24.56
CA GLU A 19 -21.50 16.17 23.58
C GLU A 19 -22.09 17.35 22.79
N GLU A 20 -22.28 18.51 23.43
CA GLU A 20 -22.89 19.71 22.82
C GLU A 20 -21.97 20.37 21.77
N ILE A 21 -20.65 20.22 21.94
CA ILE A 21 -19.63 20.66 20.98
C ILE A 21 -19.29 19.59 19.92
N GLY A 22 -20.01 18.46 19.91
CA GLY A 22 -19.87 17.41 18.90
C GLY A 22 -18.63 16.52 19.05
N VAL A 23 -18.03 16.46 20.25
CA VAL A 23 -16.93 15.53 20.51
C VAL A 23 -17.50 14.11 20.62
N PRO A 24 -17.02 13.14 19.82
CA PRO A 24 -17.49 11.76 19.92
C PRO A 24 -17.23 11.16 21.30
N SER A 25 -18.14 10.30 21.76
CA SER A 25 -17.92 9.55 22.99
C SER A 25 -16.70 8.62 22.87
N MET A 26 -16.10 8.26 24.00
CA MET A 26 -14.98 7.32 24.04
C MET A 26 -15.32 5.97 23.37
N ASP A 27 -16.53 5.47 23.59
CA ASP A 27 -17.02 4.24 22.97
C ASP A 27 -17.06 4.37 21.43
N THR A 28 -17.46 5.54 20.92
CA THR A 28 -17.47 5.83 19.48
C THR A 28 -16.05 5.88 18.93
N LEU A 29 -15.12 6.52 19.66
CA LEU A 29 -13.70 6.58 19.28
C LEU A 29 -13.05 5.18 19.28
N GLU A 30 -13.42 4.32 20.22
CA GLU A 30 -12.90 2.94 20.30
C GLU A 30 -13.37 2.11 19.10
N GLU A 31 -14.63 2.22 18.71
CA GLU A 31 -15.17 1.52 17.53
C GLU A 31 -14.53 2.02 16.22
N ILE A 32 -14.28 3.33 16.08
CA ILE A 32 -13.53 3.89 14.95
C ILE A 32 -12.12 3.29 14.92
N ALA A 33 -11.40 3.30 16.04
CA ALA A 33 -10.05 2.77 16.12
C ALA A 33 -9.98 1.26 15.82
N LYS A 34 -10.98 0.47 16.24
CA LYS A 34 -11.08 -0.96 15.89
C LYS A 34 -11.27 -1.15 14.39
N ARG A 35 -12.17 -0.38 13.78
CA ARG A 35 -12.42 -0.43 12.33
C ARG A 35 -11.16 -0.08 11.53
N GLU A 36 -10.49 1.02 11.87
CA GLU A 36 -9.27 1.44 11.18
C GLU A 36 -8.16 0.39 11.27
N ARG A 37 -7.99 -0.25 12.44
CA ARG A 37 -7.02 -1.35 12.60
C ARG A 37 -7.36 -2.55 11.72
N GLU A 38 -8.63 -2.92 11.64
CA GLU A 38 -9.07 -4.03 10.80
C GLU A 38 -8.91 -3.72 9.31
N GLU A 39 -9.24 -2.50 8.89
CA GLU A 39 -9.02 -2.04 7.51
C GLU A 39 -7.54 -2.10 7.13
N ALA A 40 -6.66 -1.59 7.99
CA ALA A 40 -5.21 -1.64 7.78
C ALA A 40 -4.69 -3.10 7.73
N ARG A 41 -5.22 -3.99 8.57
CA ARG A 41 -4.88 -5.42 8.54
C ARG A 41 -5.29 -6.06 7.21
N LEU A 42 -6.51 -5.80 6.75
CA LEU A 42 -7.04 -6.32 5.49
C LEU A 42 -6.29 -5.77 4.28
N GLU A 43 -5.91 -4.49 4.30
CA GLU A 43 -5.08 -3.88 3.26
C GLU A 43 -3.70 -4.52 3.21
N GLY A 44 -3.06 -4.74 4.37
CA GLY A 44 -1.78 -5.44 4.46
C GLY A 44 -1.85 -6.86 3.90
N ILE A 45 -2.92 -7.61 4.16
CA ILE A 45 -3.14 -8.94 3.59
C ILE A 45 -3.29 -8.87 2.07
N ARG A 46 -4.15 -7.96 1.57
CA ARG A 46 -4.36 -7.77 0.12
C ARG A 46 -3.07 -7.43 -0.61
N GLU A 47 -2.26 -6.53 -0.06
CA GLU A 47 -0.97 -6.15 -0.64
C GLU A 47 0.04 -7.30 -0.58
N GLY A 48 0.04 -8.07 0.50
CA GLY A 48 0.85 -9.28 0.63
C GLY A 48 0.50 -10.33 -0.43
N GLU A 49 -0.79 -10.63 -0.60
CA GLU A 49 -1.28 -11.55 -1.63
C GLU A 49 -0.93 -11.07 -3.05
N ARG A 50 -1.08 -9.77 -3.32
CA ARG A 50 -0.73 -9.18 -4.62
C ARG A 50 0.76 -9.35 -4.92
N LYS A 51 1.64 -9.03 -3.96
CA LYS A 51 3.09 -9.23 -4.10
C LYS A 51 3.44 -10.71 -4.29
N GLY A 52 2.84 -11.59 -3.50
CA GLY A 52 3.06 -13.05 -3.60
C GLY A 52 2.70 -13.59 -4.98
N LYS A 53 1.53 -13.21 -5.51
CA LYS A 53 1.09 -13.60 -6.86
C LYS A 53 2.04 -13.08 -7.95
N LEU A 54 2.53 -11.85 -7.82
CA LEU A 54 3.48 -11.30 -8.78
C LEU A 54 4.82 -12.05 -8.78
N GLU A 55 5.36 -12.39 -7.60
CA GLU A 55 6.59 -13.17 -7.49
C GLU A 55 6.43 -14.60 -8.04
N GLU A 56 5.28 -15.26 -7.79
CA GLU A 56 4.97 -16.56 -8.37
C GLU A 56 4.93 -16.50 -9.90
N ARG A 57 4.27 -15.47 -10.46
CA ARG A 57 4.20 -15.22 -11.91
C ARG A 57 5.57 -15.02 -12.53
N LYS A 58 6.44 -14.22 -11.91
CA LYS A 58 7.84 -14.03 -12.35
C LYS A 58 8.59 -15.36 -12.42
N GLU A 59 8.50 -16.20 -11.40
CA GLU A 59 9.15 -17.52 -11.41
C GLU A 59 8.55 -18.47 -12.44
N LEU A 60 7.24 -18.40 -12.69
CA LEU A 60 6.59 -19.17 -13.75
C LEU A 60 7.08 -18.75 -15.13
N VAL A 61 7.14 -17.43 -15.40
CA VAL A 61 7.69 -16.86 -16.64
C VAL A 61 9.13 -17.34 -16.83
N ILE A 62 9.99 -17.21 -15.81
CA ILE A 62 11.38 -17.68 -15.87
C ILE A 62 11.45 -19.17 -16.18
N ARG A 63 10.62 -20.00 -15.56
CA ARG A 63 10.58 -21.45 -15.80
C ARG A 63 10.19 -21.78 -17.24
N ILE A 64 9.20 -21.10 -17.79
CA ILE A 64 8.73 -21.32 -19.17
C ILE A 64 9.80 -20.85 -20.16
N LEU A 65 10.35 -19.65 -19.97
CA LEU A 65 11.40 -19.10 -20.83
C LEU A 65 12.70 -19.92 -20.74
N SER A 66 13.02 -20.48 -19.57
CA SER A 66 14.18 -21.40 -19.41
C SER A 66 14.03 -22.64 -20.27
N LYS A 67 12.81 -23.20 -20.39
CA LYS A 67 12.55 -24.34 -21.27
C LYS A 67 12.65 -23.97 -22.75
N ARG A 68 12.28 -22.74 -23.11
CA ARG A 68 12.26 -22.27 -24.50
C ARG A 68 13.64 -21.85 -25.01
N PHE A 69 14.39 -21.09 -24.19
CA PHE A 69 15.67 -20.48 -24.59
C PHE A 69 16.89 -21.21 -24.02
N GLY A 70 16.71 -22.11 -23.05
CA GLY A 70 17.81 -22.84 -22.43
C GLY A 70 18.89 -21.90 -21.89
N ASN A 71 20.14 -22.13 -22.28
CA ASN A 71 21.29 -21.35 -21.83
C ASN A 71 21.32 -19.90 -22.34
N GLN A 72 20.47 -19.54 -23.32
CA GLN A 72 20.37 -18.15 -23.78
C GLN A 72 19.64 -17.27 -22.76
N LEU A 73 18.80 -17.86 -21.89
CA LEU A 73 18.23 -17.16 -20.74
C LEU A 73 19.25 -17.13 -19.60
N THR A 74 20.13 -16.13 -19.64
CA THR A 74 21.20 -15.95 -18.65
C THR A 74 20.63 -15.69 -17.25
N GLU A 75 21.44 -15.94 -16.22
CA GLU A 75 21.04 -15.60 -14.84
C GLU A 75 20.79 -14.09 -14.64
N GLU A 76 21.49 -13.25 -15.42
CA GLU A 76 21.24 -11.81 -15.48
C GLU A 76 19.81 -11.52 -15.96
N LEU A 77 19.38 -12.11 -17.09
CA LEU A 77 18.02 -11.92 -17.59
C LEU A 77 16.95 -12.47 -16.63
N LYS A 78 17.23 -13.59 -15.96
CA LYS A 78 16.32 -14.10 -14.92
C LYS A 78 16.18 -13.11 -13.77
N ASN A 79 17.28 -12.47 -13.37
CA ASN A 79 17.26 -11.45 -12.32
C ASN A 79 16.52 -10.18 -12.75
N ASP A 80 16.65 -9.77 -14.01
CA ASP A 80 15.93 -8.63 -14.55
C ASP A 80 14.43 -8.90 -14.59
N ILE A 81 14.00 -10.11 -14.98
CA ILE A 81 12.59 -10.53 -14.88
C ILE A 81 12.10 -10.47 -13.42
N ARG A 82 12.90 -10.94 -12.45
CA ARG A 82 12.51 -10.85 -11.02
C ARG A 82 12.35 -9.41 -10.54
N LYS A 83 13.11 -8.47 -11.09
CA LYS A 83 13.05 -7.05 -10.72
C LYS A 83 12.03 -6.27 -11.54
N ALA A 84 11.57 -6.82 -12.66
CA ALA A 84 10.63 -6.16 -13.55
C ALA A 84 9.32 -5.83 -12.83
N VAL A 85 8.77 -4.66 -13.18
CA VAL A 85 7.46 -4.22 -12.72
C VAL A 85 6.35 -5.08 -13.35
N GLU A 86 5.19 -5.13 -12.69
CA GLU A 86 4.06 -5.96 -13.08
C GLU A 86 3.64 -5.76 -14.56
N GLU A 87 3.65 -4.52 -15.05
CA GLU A 87 3.34 -4.19 -16.45
C GLU A 87 4.26 -4.93 -17.45
N ARG A 88 5.56 -5.00 -17.16
CA ARG A 88 6.51 -5.68 -18.03
C ARG A 88 6.33 -7.19 -17.99
N ILE A 89 5.99 -7.74 -16.82
CA ILE A 89 5.64 -9.15 -16.68
C ILE A 89 4.38 -9.47 -17.48
N ASN A 90 3.35 -8.62 -17.44
CA ASN A 90 2.15 -8.79 -18.26
C ASN A 90 2.51 -8.85 -19.76
N ASN A 91 3.34 -7.92 -20.25
CA ASN A 91 3.77 -7.90 -21.66
C ASN A 91 4.54 -9.17 -22.06
N ILE A 92 5.35 -9.71 -21.15
CA ILE A 92 6.07 -10.97 -21.38
C ILE A 92 5.10 -12.15 -21.40
N GLU A 93 4.12 -12.20 -20.49
CA GLU A 93 3.11 -13.24 -20.42
C GLU A 93 2.22 -13.27 -21.67
N ASP A 94 1.77 -12.10 -22.13
CA ASP A 94 0.93 -11.97 -23.33
C ASP A 94 1.62 -12.49 -24.60
N ASN A 95 2.95 -12.37 -24.66
CA ASN A 95 3.77 -12.76 -25.81
C ASN A 95 4.67 -13.98 -25.53
N LEU A 96 4.42 -14.73 -24.45
CA LEU A 96 5.37 -15.69 -23.88
C LEU A 96 5.88 -16.75 -24.86
N LEU A 97 5.00 -17.18 -25.77
CA LEU A 97 5.28 -18.21 -26.77
C LEU A 97 5.88 -17.68 -28.07
N GLU A 98 5.74 -16.38 -28.34
CA GLU A 98 6.15 -15.75 -29.60
C GLU A 98 7.43 -14.93 -29.44
N ILE A 99 7.63 -14.32 -28.26
CA ILE A 99 8.75 -13.42 -27.95
C ILE A 99 10.11 -14.01 -28.33
N THR A 100 11.00 -13.23 -28.89
CA THR A 100 12.39 -13.62 -29.15
C THR A 100 13.29 -13.29 -27.96
N ILE A 101 14.49 -13.89 -27.91
CA ILE A 101 15.43 -13.57 -26.82
C ILE A 101 15.88 -12.11 -26.84
N GLU A 102 15.94 -11.47 -28.02
CA GLU A 102 16.30 -10.05 -28.14
C GLU A 102 15.17 -9.13 -27.69
N GLU A 103 13.93 -9.41 -28.08
CA GLU A 103 12.76 -8.68 -27.57
C GLU A 103 12.63 -8.82 -26.05
N LEU A 104 12.90 -10.01 -25.50
CA LEU A 104 12.91 -10.22 -24.05
C LEU A 104 13.91 -9.30 -23.36
N LYS A 105 15.15 -9.20 -23.87
CA LYS A 105 16.18 -8.30 -23.31
C LYS A 105 15.69 -6.86 -23.30
N ASP A 106 15.02 -6.42 -24.36
CA ASP A 106 14.50 -5.06 -24.44
C ASP A 106 13.32 -4.81 -23.49
N LEU A 107 12.46 -5.81 -23.25
CA LEU A 107 11.35 -5.70 -22.29
C LEU A 107 11.81 -5.66 -20.83
N VAL A 108 12.94 -6.28 -20.48
CA VAL A 108 13.42 -6.36 -19.09
C VAL A 108 14.46 -5.30 -18.70
N LYS A 109 14.91 -4.47 -19.66
CA LYS A 109 15.89 -3.39 -19.47
C LYS A 109 15.51 -2.25 -18.52
#